data_AF-A0A1V5NLN5-F1
#
_entry.id   AF-A0A1V5NLN5-F1
#
_cell.length_a   1.000
_cell.length_b   1.000
_cell.length_c   1.000
_cell.angle_alpha   90.00
_cell.angle_beta   90.00
_cell.angle_gamma   90.00
#
_symmetry.space_group_name_H-M   'P 1'
#
loop_
_entity.id
_entity.type
_entity.pdbx_description
1 polymer ?
#
loop_
_entity_poly.entity_id
_entity_poly.type
_entity_poly.pdbx_seq_one_letter_code
_entity_poly.pdbx_strand_id
1 'polypeptide(L)'
;MNRSSPRHLIVAVPLIALLVLVFAGMAGATSTDITYFKSVDLIRKVMELIKSDYVDENVDEQKMIYGAIEGMLGTLDDPYTRFMEPKAFKEMQTETQGEFGGLGIVITVKNKVLTVISPIEDTPAFRAGIKAGDMILKIDGKDVADIALHDAVKLLRGPEGTKVTINVIREGDKEARDFTLIREIIKIPSIKFWVIKPNIGYIRLTQFIQTSAEDLEKALIALEKEKVSSIILDLRNNPGGLLTAAVEVGRKFIPKGDIVSIKSRDGEKSTYSSFFQSHPLLPLVVLINEGSASASEIVAGAIKDNKRGLLLGRKSFGKGSVQTVISLNDGSAMALTTALYYTPSGVNIHKKGIEPDIDVELPKISDTEREEIAKAIEAEEKQQKLSAQATPTAELASGTLPASSTEAIATPSGFIEPPDSLSKGSIQYYVINRYDTQLQRAVDVLKSTEIFSGLKQ
;
A
#
# COMPACT_ATOMS: atom_id res chain seq x y z
N MET A 1 -78.36 43.69 -53.30
CA MET A 1 -78.15 42.50 -52.42
C MET A 1 -77.41 41.43 -53.20
N ASN A 2 -76.43 40.76 -52.57
CA ASN A 2 -75.94 39.40 -52.87
C ASN A 2 -75.28 39.05 -54.23
N ARG A 3 -74.06 38.44 -54.17
CA ARG A 3 -73.31 37.69 -55.22
C ARG A 3 -72.85 38.51 -56.46
N SER A 4 -71.71 38.22 -57.11
CA SER A 4 -70.78 37.07 -57.07
C SER A 4 -69.30 37.48 -57.25
N SER A 5 -68.37 36.54 -57.06
CA SER A 5 -66.92 36.69 -57.35
C SER A 5 -66.57 36.30 -58.81
N PRO A 6 -65.36 36.58 -59.34
CA PRO A 6 -64.22 35.67 -59.10
C PRO A 6 -62.79 36.27 -59.04
N ARG A 7 -61.91 35.54 -58.35
CA ARG A 7 -60.46 35.26 -58.61
C ARG A 7 -59.56 36.30 -59.31
N HIS A 8 -58.44 36.62 -58.65
CA HIS A 8 -57.11 36.62 -59.30
C HIS A 8 -56.07 35.92 -58.42
N LEU A 9 -54.94 35.52 -59.01
CA LEU A 9 -53.90 34.66 -58.43
C LEU A 9 -52.59 35.44 -58.31
N ILE A 10 -51.89 35.36 -57.18
CA ILE A 10 -50.50 35.82 -57.04
C ILE A 10 -49.69 34.72 -56.36
N VAL A 11 -48.56 34.37 -56.97
CA VAL A 11 -47.58 33.38 -56.49
C VAL A 11 -46.37 34.14 -55.96
N ALA A 12 -45.81 33.71 -54.84
CA ALA A 12 -44.55 34.23 -54.29
C ALA A 12 -43.42 33.21 -54.45
N VAL A 13 -42.31 33.63 -55.06
CA VAL A 13 -41.07 32.86 -55.26
C VAL A 13 -39.92 33.73 -54.71
N PRO A 14 -38.93 33.16 -54.00
CA PRO A 14 -38.00 33.96 -53.18
C PRO A 14 -36.93 34.70 -53.99
N LEU A 15 -36.43 35.79 -53.41
CA LEU A 15 -35.35 36.61 -53.95
C LEU A 15 -33.97 36.10 -53.49
N ILE A 16 -32.97 36.15 -54.37
CA ILE A 16 -31.58 35.70 -54.12
C ILE A 16 -30.61 36.84 -54.45
N ALA A 17 -29.52 36.95 -53.66
CA ALA A 17 -28.42 37.94 -53.77
C ALA A 17 -28.85 39.40 -53.44
N LEU A 18 -28.03 40.29 -52.86
CA LEU A 18 -26.62 40.30 -52.36
C LEU A 18 -26.57 41.39 -51.22
N LEU A 19 -25.49 41.82 -50.53
CA LEU A 19 -24.03 41.70 -50.64
C LEU A 19 -23.36 42.00 -49.26
N VAL A 20 -22.29 41.27 -48.92
CA VAL A 20 -21.25 41.51 -47.85
C VAL A 20 -21.69 42.02 -46.46
N LEU A 21 -21.44 41.19 -45.44
CA LEU A 21 -20.80 41.64 -44.19
C LEU A 21 -19.89 40.55 -43.60
N VAL A 22 -18.58 40.73 -43.78
CA VAL A 22 -17.41 40.06 -43.16
C VAL A 22 -17.65 38.66 -42.53
N PHE A 23 -17.40 37.60 -43.32
CA PHE A 23 -17.19 36.25 -42.78
C PHE A 23 -15.71 36.04 -42.44
N ALA A 24 -15.29 36.51 -41.26
CA ALA A 24 -13.91 36.38 -40.75
C ALA A 24 -13.90 35.76 -39.34
N GLY A 25 -14.32 34.50 -39.24
CA GLY A 25 -14.60 33.85 -37.95
C GLY A 25 -14.48 32.32 -37.89
N MET A 26 -13.78 31.69 -38.84
CA MET A 26 -13.51 30.24 -38.81
C MET A 26 -12.06 29.92 -39.20
N ALA A 27 -11.15 30.11 -38.24
CA ALA A 27 -9.75 29.71 -38.34
C ALA A 27 -9.17 29.20 -36.99
N GLY A 28 -10.03 28.58 -36.16
CA GLY A 28 -9.69 28.13 -34.80
C GLY A 28 -9.77 26.61 -34.57
N ALA A 29 -10.07 25.81 -35.60
CA ALA A 29 -10.31 24.37 -35.51
C ALA A 29 -9.64 23.62 -36.68
N THR A 30 -8.30 23.68 -36.77
CA THR A 30 -7.54 23.11 -37.90
C THR A 30 -6.16 22.54 -37.56
N SER A 31 -5.50 22.90 -36.46
CA SER A 31 -4.13 22.43 -36.17
C SER A 31 -4.09 21.14 -35.34
N THR A 32 -4.76 21.12 -34.19
CA THR A 32 -4.73 20.01 -33.24
C THR A 32 -5.37 18.75 -33.81
N ASP A 33 -6.58 18.86 -34.34
CA ASP A 33 -7.35 17.73 -34.86
C ASP A 33 -6.67 17.09 -36.09
N ILE A 34 -6.20 17.90 -37.03
CA ILE A 34 -5.48 17.40 -38.23
C ILE A 34 -4.18 16.68 -37.83
N THR A 35 -3.53 17.10 -36.73
CA THR A 35 -2.35 16.40 -36.20
C THR A 35 -2.77 15.08 -35.54
N TYR A 36 -3.81 15.08 -34.71
CA TYR A 36 -4.33 13.89 -34.04
C TYR A 36 -4.77 12.80 -35.04
N PHE A 37 -5.59 13.14 -36.04
CA PHE A 37 -6.03 12.17 -37.05
C PHE A 37 -4.85 11.58 -37.84
N LYS A 38 -3.85 12.39 -38.22
CA LYS A 38 -2.63 11.89 -38.87
C LYS A 38 -1.82 10.93 -37.99
N SER A 39 -1.75 11.19 -36.69
CA SER A 39 -1.07 10.29 -35.74
C SER A 39 -1.80 8.96 -35.58
N VAL A 40 -3.14 8.98 -35.51
CA VAL A 40 -3.96 7.75 -35.44
C VAL A 40 -3.86 6.95 -36.75
N ASP A 41 -3.90 7.61 -37.91
CA ASP A 41 -3.71 6.95 -39.21
C ASP A 41 -2.31 6.34 -39.37
N LEU A 42 -1.26 6.97 -38.81
CA LEU A 42 0.09 6.41 -38.80
C LEU A 42 0.15 5.12 -37.96
N ILE A 43 -0.43 5.13 -36.75
CA ILE A 43 -0.49 3.94 -35.87
C ILE A 43 -1.28 2.82 -36.57
N ARG A 44 -2.47 3.13 -37.10
CA ARG A 44 -3.27 2.19 -37.90
C ARG A 44 -2.46 1.61 -39.05
N LYS A 45 -1.72 2.44 -39.80
CA LYS A 45 -0.98 1.96 -40.95
C LYS A 45 0.20 1.05 -40.58
N VAL A 46 0.85 1.30 -39.44
CA VAL A 46 1.88 0.40 -38.89
C VAL A 46 1.26 -0.94 -38.46
N MET A 47 0.12 -0.93 -37.76
CA MET A 47 -0.60 -2.16 -37.37
C MET A 47 -1.05 -2.98 -38.60
N GLU A 48 -1.52 -2.32 -39.66
CA GLU A 48 -1.84 -2.98 -40.94
C GLU A 48 -0.62 -3.67 -41.56
N LEU A 49 0.51 -2.98 -41.66
CA LEU A 49 1.74 -3.53 -42.25
C LEU A 49 2.32 -4.68 -41.43
N ILE A 50 2.24 -4.61 -40.08
CA ILE A 50 2.62 -5.74 -39.23
C ILE A 50 1.70 -6.95 -39.50
N LYS A 51 0.39 -6.74 -39.72
CA LYS A 51 -0.55 -7.82 -40.04
C LYS A 51 -0.43 -8.40 -41.44
N SER A 52 0.08 -7.64 -42.43
CA SER A 52 0.18 -8.10 -43.83
C SER A 52 1.57 -8.57 -44.24
N ASP A 53 2.64 -8.00 -43.65
CA ASP A 53 4.01 -8.11 -44.15
C ASP A 53 4.98 -8.76 -43.13
N TYR A 54 4.54 -9.04 -41.90
CA TYR A 54 5.38 -9.73 -40.91
C TYR A 54 5.51 -11.23 -41.20
N VAL A 55 6.67 -11.80 -40.90
CA VAL A 55 7.07 -13.15 -41.35
C VAL A 55 6.43 -14.30 -40.56
N ASP A 56 5.77 -14.01 -39.45
CA ASP A 56 5.00 -14.97 -38.65
C ASP A 56 3.54 -14.52 -38.58
N GLU A 57 2.64 -15.34 -39.10
CA GLU A 57 1.20 -15.05 -39.19
C GLU A 57 0.52 -15.00 -37.81
N ASN A 58 1.17 -15.49 -36.74
CA ASN A 58 0.63 -15.59 -35.38
C ASN A 58 0.72 -14.28 -34.58
N VAL A 59 0.33 -13.14 -35.18
CA VAL A 59 0.37 -11.82 -34.55
C VAL A 59 -0.75 -11.65 -33.52
N ASP A 60 -0.38 -11.59 -32.24
CA ASP A 60 -1.28 -11.19 -31.15
C ASP A 60 -1.54 -9.66 -31.19
N GLU A 61 -2.70 -9.28 -31.72
CA GLU A 61 -3.13 -7.89 -31.83
C GLU A 61 -3.37 -7.22 -30.47
N GLN A 62 -3.88 -7.95 -29.48
CA GLN A 62 -4.16 -7.38 -28.15
C GLN A 62 -2.84 -7.02 -27.46
N LYS A 63 -1.85 -7.92 -27.51
CA LYS A 63 -0.49 -7.66 -27.04
C LYS A 63 0.20 -6.55 -27.81
N MET A 64 -0.01 -6.43 -29.12
CA MET A 64 0.51 -5.30 -29.93
C MET A 64 -0.09 -3.97 -29.47
N ILE A 65 -1.40 -3.91 -29.23
CA ILE A 65 -2.09 -2.71 -28.72
C ILE A 65 -1.59 -2.35 -27.32
N TYR A 66 -1.49 -3.32 -26.42
CA TYR A 66 -1.01 -3.08 -25.05
C TYR A 66 0.45 -2.59 -25.03
N GLY A 67 1.35 -3.22 -25.80
CA GLY A 67 2.74 -2.76 -25.94
C GLY A 67 2.85 -1.37 -26.56
N ALA A 68 1.95 -0.99 -27.46
CA ALA A 68 1.89 0.38 -27.98
C ALA A 68 1.42 1.40 -26.93
N ILE A 69 0.46 1.03 -26.07
CA ILE A 69 0.01 1.87 -24.94
C ILE A 69 1.13 2.04 -23.91
N GLU A 70 1.79 0.94 -23.51
CA GLU A 70 2.95 0.99 -22.60
C GLU A 70 4.08 1.85 -23.18
N GLY A 71 4.39 1.70 -24.47
CA GLY A 71 5.36 2.53 -25.18
C GLY A 71 5.00 4.03 -25.16
N MET A 72 3.74 4.39 -25.35
CA MET A 72 3.27 5.79 -25.22
C MET A 72 3.42 6.30 -23.79
N LEU A 73 3.01 5.53 -22.78
CA LEU A 73 3.10 5.96 -21.37
C LEU A 73 4.55 6.08 -20.88
N GLY A 74 5.46 5.24 -21.40
CA GLY A 74 6.89 5.33 -21.13
C GLY A 74 7.52 6.68 -21.53
N THR A 75 6.93 7.42 -22.49
CA THR A 75 7.43 8.74 -22.91
C THR A 75 7.19 9.87 -21.90
N LEU A 76 6.51 9.59 -20.78
CA LEU A 76 6.16 10.58 -19.76
C LEU A 76 7.22 10.75 -18.66
N ASP A 77 8.27 9.92 -18.64
CA ASP A 77 9.33 9.86 -17.61
C ASP A 77 8.79 9.75 -16.15
N ASP A 78 7.56 9.25 -16.00
CA ASP A 78 6.88 9.08 -14.72
C ASP A 78 6.76 7.59 -14.34
N PRO A 79 7.58 7.06 -13.41
CA PRO A 79 7.53 5.65 -12.99
C PRO A 79 6.25 5.26 -12.24
N TYR A 80 5.33 6.21 -12.05
CA TYR A 80 4.03 6.00 -11.43
C TYR A 80 2.89 5.78 -12.44
N THR A 81 3.04 6.32 -13.65
CA THR A 81 2.05 6.20 -14.73
C THR A 81 2.27 4.88 -15.49
N ARG A 82 1.20 4.09 -15.65
CA ARG A 82 1.27 2.76 -16.27
C ARG A 82 -0.08 2.29 -16.81
N PHE A 83 0.00 1.42 -17.81
CA PHE A 83 -1.11 0.57 -18.21
C PHE A 83 -1.26 -0.61 -17.25
N MET A 84 -2.46 -1.18 -17.15
CA MET A 84 -2.77 -2.36 -16.35
C MET A 84 -3.79 -3.20 -17.13
N GLU A 85 -3.36 -4.33 -17.68
CA GLU A 85 -4.22 -5.32 -18.33
C GLU A 85 -5.40 -5.73 -17.42
N PRO A 86 -6.52 -6.26 -17.96
CA PRO A 86 -7.72 -6.55 -17.15
C PRO A 86 -7.46 -7.44 -15.92
N LYS A 87 -6.51 -8.38 -16.02
CA LYS A 87 -6.08 -9.20 -14.88
C LYS A 87 -5.37 -8.36 -13.81
N ALA A 88 -4.36 -7.58 -14.20
CA ALA A 88 -3.57 -6.75 -13.28
C ALA A 88 -4.40 -5.63 -12.63
N PHE A 89 -5.36 -5.05 -13.37
CA PHE A 89 -6.31 -4.10 -12.81
C PHE A 89 -7.22 -4.75 -11.76
N LYS A 90 -7.78 -5.93 -12.05
CA LYS A 90 -8.60 -6.68 -11.09
C LYS A 90 -7.81 -7.09 -9.84
N GLU A 91 -6.57 -7.55 -9.99
CA GLU A 91 -5.69 -7.87 -8.86
C GLU A 91 -5.44 -6.64 -7.97
N MET A 92 -5.19 -5.47 -8.57
CA MET A 92 -5.04 -4.21 -7.82
C MET A 92 -6.34 -3.76 -7.12
N GLN A 93 -7.51 -3.93 -7.76
CA GLN A 93 -8.80 -3.66 -7.12
C GLN A 93 -8.98 -4.49 -5.84
N THR A 94 -8.75 -5.81 -5.93
CA THR A 94 -8.84 -6.72 -4.78
C THR A 94 -7.83 -6.33 -3.68
N GLU A 95 -6.58 -6.03 -4.02
CA GLU A 95 -5.59 -5.56 -3.02
C GLU A 95 -6.02 -4.26 -2.31
N THR A 96 -6.63 -3.29 -3.02
CA THR A 96 -7.12 -2.05 -2.36
C THR A 96 -8.31 -2.27 -1.43
N GLN A 97 -9.04 -3.38 -1.58
CA GLN A 97 -10.15 -3.79 -0.70
C GLN A 97 -9.64 -4.48 0.59
N GLY A 98 -8.33 -4.71 0.73
CA GLY A 98 -7.75 -5.49 1.83
C GLY A 98 -7.69 -6.99 1.58
N GLU A 99 -7.89 -7.38 0.33
CA GLU A 99 -8.15 -8.75 -0.11
C GLU A 99 -7.05 -9.22 -1.07
N PHE A 100 -6.73 -10.52 -1.09
CA PHE A 100 -5.94 -11.10 -2.17
C PHE A 100 -6.28 -12.57 -2.40
N GLY A 101 -6.38 -12.97 -3.67
CA GLY A 101 -6.60 -14.36 -4.05
C GLY A 101 -5.35 -15.20 -3.80
N GLY A 102 -5.43 -16.16 -2.86
CA GLY A 102 -4.28 -16.95 -2.44
C GLY A 102 -4.60 -18.02 -1.40
N LEU A 103 -3.57 -18.44 -0.68
CA LEU A 103 -3.60 -19.64 0.17
C LEU A 103 -3.56 -19.36 1.67
N GLY A 104 -3.24 -18.13 2.07
CA GLY A 104 -3.02 -17.75 3.46
C GLY A 104 -1.76 -18.36 4.06
N ILE A 105 -0.62 -18.24 3.38
CA ILE A 105 0.70 -18.63 3.90
C ILE A 105 1.67 -17.46 3.88
N VAL A 106 2.40 -17.29 4.99
CA VAL A 106 3.59 -16.46 5.07
C VAL A 106 4.78 -17.38 4.76
N ILE A 107 5.58 -17.01 3.76
CA ILE A 107 6.69 -17.82 3.24
C ILE A 107 7.97 -16.99 3.12
N THR A 108 9.11 -17.65 3.15
CA THR A 108 10.44 -17.08 2.91
C THR A 108 11.28 -18.05 2.09
N VAL A 109 12.47 -17.63 1.66
CA VAL A 109 13.48 -18.54 1.11
C VAL A 109 14.57 -18.71 2.15
N LYS A 110 14.70 -19.91 2.71
CA LYS A 110 15.75 -20.27 3.68
C LYS A 110 16.65 -21.33 3.07
N ASN A 111 17.97 -21.12 3.10
CA ASN A 111 18.96 -22.02 2.51
C ASN A 111 18.63 -22.41 1.05
N LYS A 112 18.16 -21.45 0.23
CA LYS A 112 17.68 -21.62 -1.16
C LYS A 112 16.38 -22.43 -1.34
N VAL A 113 15.73 -22.86 -0.26
CA VAL A 113 14.46 -23.61 -0.27
C VAL A 113 13.30 -22.69 0.12
N LEU A 114 12.18 -22.78 -0.59
CA LEU A 114 10.95 -22.04 -0.24
C LEU A 114 10.33 -22.66 1.02
N THR A 115 10.25 -21.92 2.11
CA THR A 115 9.86 -22.40 3.44
C THR A 115 8.68 -21.60 3.99
N VAL A 116 7.69 -22.28 4.56
CA VAL A 116 6.57 -21.69 5.27
C VAL A 116 7.04 -21.17 6.63
N ILE A 117 6.90 -19.86 6.87
CA ILE A 117 7.03 -19.25 8.20
C ILE A 117 5.79 -19.64 9.02
N SER A 118 4.60 -19.39 8.48
CA SER A 118 3.34 -19.77 9.14
C SER A 118 2.17 -19.85 8.14
N PRO A 119 1.21 -20.76 8.36
CA PRO A 119 -0.14 -20.58 7.85
C PRO A 119 -0.85 -19.45 8.62
N ILE A 120 -1.72 -18.72 7.94
CA ILE A 120 -2.65 -17.76 8.55
C ILE A 120 -3.89 -18.55 9.01
N GLU A 121 -4.34 -18.34 10.24
CA GLU A 121 -5.50 -19.04 10.81
C GLU A 121 -6.78 -18.84 9.97
N ASP A 122 -7.65 -19.86 9.93
CA ASP A 122 -8.87 -19.91 9.10
C ASP A 122 -8.70 -19.68 7.58
N THR A 123 -7.51 -19.91 7.02
CA THR A 123 -7.25 -19.89 5.56
C THR A 123 -7.13 -21.30 4.95
N PRO A 124 -7.12 -21.45 3.60
CA PRO A 124 -6.98 -22.75 2.94
C PRO A 124 -5.80 -23.59 3.43
N ALA A 125 -4.62 -22.99 3.59
CA ALA A 125 -3.43 -23.72 4.00
C ALA A 125 -3.49 -24.19 5.46
N PHE A 126 -4.08 -23.39 6.35
CA PHE A 126 -4.32 -23.78 7.73
C PHE A 126 -5.29 -24.97 7.81
N ARG A 127 -6.42 -24.90 7.10
CA ARG A 127 -7.39 -26.02 7.00
C ARG A 127 -6.78 -27.29 6.37
N ALA A 128 -5.83 -27.14 5.46
CA ALA A 128 -5.11 -28.26 4.85
C ALA A 128 -4.01 -28.88 5.74
N GLY A 129 -3.70 -28.29 6.90
CA GLY A 129 -2.67 -28.81 7.81
C GLY A 129 -1.23 -28.51 7.39
N ILE A 130 -1.02 -27.46 6.59
CA ILE A 130 0.30 -26.82 6.41
C ILE A 130 0.77 -26.25 7.75
N LYS A 131 2.08 -26.23 8.01
CA LYS A 131 2.69 -25.81 9.27
C LYS A 131 3.91 -24.92 9.05
N ALA A 132 4.30 -24.20 10.11
CA ALA A 132 5.61 -23.56 10.19
C ALA A 132 6.73 -24.60 9.98
N GLY A 133 7.74 -24.26 9.18
CA GLY A 133 8.86 -25.15 8.83
C GLY A 133 8.59 -26.08 7.65
N ASP A 134 7.40 -26.07 7.05
CA ASP A 134 7.11 -26.83 5.82
C ASP A 134 7.92 -26.27 4.64
N MET A 135 8.64 -27.15 3.93
CA MET A 135 9.44 -26.80 2.75
C MET A 135 8.66 -27.14 1.47
N ILE A 136 8.33 -26.12 0.69
CA ILE A 136 7.64 -26.25 -0.60
C ILE A 136 8.69 -26.58 -1.67
N LEU A 137 8.62 -27.79 -2.22
CA LEU A 137 9.52 -28.27 -3.27
C LEU A 137 8.99 -27.99 -4.67
N LYS A 138 7.65 -28.03 -4.85
CA LYS A 138 7.00 -27.81 -6.15
C LYS A 138 5.69 -27.04 -6.02
N ILE A 139 5.32 -26.32 -7.08
CA ILE A 139 4.02 -25.65 -7.24
C ILE A 139 3.46 -26.01 -8.62
N ASP A 140 2.25 -26.57 -8.65
CA ASP A 140 1.60 -27.11 -9.86
C ASP A 140 2.53 -28.02 -10.69
N GLY A 141 3.26 -28.89 -9.99
CA GLY A 141 4.23 -29.84 -10.55
C GLY A 141 5.58 -29.24 -10.97
N LYS A 142 5.69 -27.90 -11.07
CA LYS A 142 6.96 -27.22 -11.38
C LYS A 142 7.85 -27.20 -10.15
N ASP A 143 9.12 -27.56 -10.33
CA ASP A 143 10.13 -27.43 -9.26
C ASP A 143 10.38 -25.96 -8.92
N VAL A 144 10.61 -25.66 -7.64
CA VAL A 144 10.85 -24.30 -7.15
C VAL A 144 12.12 -24.15 -6.31
N ALA A 145 13.07 -25.07 -6.47
CA ALA A 145 14.46 -24.85 -6.03
C ALA A 145 15.02 -23.55 -6.64
N ASP A 146 15.76 -22.77 -5.84
CA ASP A 146 16.36 -21.49 -6.24
C ASP A 146 15.39 -20.41 -6.77
N ILE A 147 14.07 -20.55 -6.54
CA ILE A 147 13.08 -19.56 -6.96
C ILE A 147 13.23 -18.24 -6.19
N ALA A 148 13.05 -17.11 -6.89
CA ALA A 148 12.88 -15.82 -6.23
C ALA A 148 11.54 -15.77 -5.49
N LEU A 149 11.55 -15.31 -4.23
CA LEU A 149 10.36 -15.21 -3.36
C LEU A 149 9.16 -14.54 -4.04
N HIS A 150 9.41 -13.48 -4.80
CA HIS A 150 8.41 -12.74 -5.58
C HIS A 150 7.69 -13.62 -6.63
N ASP A 151 8.43 -14.47 -7.34
CA ASP A 151 7.86 -15.31 -8.40
C ASP A 151 7.20 -16.57 -7.82
N ALA A 152 7.66 -17.07 -6.67
CA ALA A 152 6.90 -18.03 -5.86
C ALA A 152 5.54 -17.45 -5.43
N VAL A 153 5.50 -16.20 -4.96
CA VAL A 153 4.25 -15.50 -4.59
C VAL A 153 3.30 -15.38 -5.80
N LYS A 154 3.80 -15.12 -7.03
CA LYS A 154 2.98 -15.11 -8.25
C LYS A 154 2.37 -16.48 -8.59
N LEU A 155 3.06 -17.59 -8.30
CA LEU A 155 2.54 -18.95 -8.54
C LEU A 155 1.48 -19.34 -7.49
N LEU A 156 1.68 -18.94 -6.23
CA LEU A 156 0.78 -19.27 -5.12
C LEU A 156 -0.49 -18.39 -5.13
N ARG A 157 -0.38 -17.13 -5.52
CA ARG A 157 -1.53 -16.24 -5.79
C ARG A 157 -2.26 -16.61 -7.08
N GLY A 158 -3.47 -16.10 -7.24
CA GLY A 158 -4.32 -16.31 -8.41
C GLY A 158 -5.80 -16.13 -8.08
N PRO A 159 -6.71 -16.25 -9.07
CA PRO A 159 -8.13 -16.00 -8.86
C PRO A 159 -8.77 -16.94 -7.83
N GLU A 160 -9.76 -16.41 -7.10
CA GLU A 160 -10.59 -17.20 -6.18
C GLU A 160 -11.21 -18.44 -6.87
N GLY A 161 -11.35 -19.53 -6.13
CA GLY A 161 -11.91 -20.80 -6.61
C GLY A 161 -10.96 -21.62 -7.50
N THR A 162 -9.87 -21.04 -8.00
CA THR A 162 -8.85 -21.79 -8.74
C THR A 162 -8.04 -22.70 -7.80
N LYS A 163 -7.60 -23.84 -8.31
CA LYS A 163 -6.76 -24.78 -7.55
C LYS A 163 -5.28 -24.48 -7.74
N VAL A 164 -4.48 -24.91 -6.77
CA VAL A 164 -3.03 -25.03 -6.85
C VAL A 164 -2.56 -26.18 -5.98
N THR A 165 -1.64 -27.00 -6.48
CA THR A 165 -1.06 -28.12 -5.75
C THR A 165 0.36 -27.77 -5.35
N ILE A 166 0.63 -27.70 -4.03
CA ILE A 166 1.98 -27.55 -3.50
C ILE A 166 2.52 -28.90 -3.02
N ASN A 167 3.72 -29.27 -3.47
CA ASN A 167 4.43 -30.44 -2.98
C ASN A 167 5.30 -30.00 -1.79
N VAL A 168 5.07 -30.59 -0.62
CA VAL A 168 5.63 -30.12 0.65
C VAL A 168 6.30 -31.27 1.38
N ILE A 169 7.54 -31.07 1.83
CA ILE A 169 8.22 -31.93 2.80
C ILE A 169 8.34 -31.21 4.15
N ARG A 170 8.12 -31.93 5.25
CA ARG A 170 8.24 -31.42 6.62
C ARG A 170 9.47 -32.03 7.29
N GLU A 171 10.11 -31.29 8.18
CA GLU A 171 11.26 -31.79 8.93
C GLU A 171 10.89 -33.09 9.68
N GLY A 172 11.65 -34.17 9.45
CA GLY A 172 11.40 -35.51 9.98
C GLY A 172 10.55 -36.44 9.11
N ASP A 173 9.84 -35.94 8.09
CA ASP A 173 9.18 -36.79 7.10
C ASP A 173 10.22 -37.44 6.17
N LYS A 174 9.91 -38.64 5.66
CA LYS A 174 10.75 -39.34 4.66
C LYS A 174 10.40 -39.01 3.21
N GLU A 175 9.18 -38.51 2.98
CA GLU A 175 8.61 -38.29 1.65
C GLU A 175 7.81 -36.97 1.63
N ALA A 176 7.83 -36.29 0.49
CA ALA A 176 7.02 -35.09 0.28
C ALA A 176 5.56 -35.46 -0.02
N ARG A 177 4.63 -34.54 0.32
CA ARG A 177 3.18 -34.73 0.22
C ARG A 177 2.56 -33.60 -0.60
N ASP A 178 1.61 -33.94 -1.47
CA ASP A 178 0.88 -32.98 -2.28
C ASP A 178 -0.34 -32.43 -1.54
N PHE A 179 -0.40 -31.11 -1.38
CA PHE A 179 -1.53 -30.38 -0.83
C PHE A 179 -2.22 -29.61 -1.96
N THR A 180 -3.31 -30.16 -2.49
CA THR A 180 -4.17 -29.46 -3.45
C THR A 180 -5.11 -28.52 -2.73
N LEU A 181 -4.84 -27.22 -2.86
CA LEU A 181 -5.56 -26.14 -2.19
C LEU A 181 -6.48 -25.43 -3.20
N ILE A 182 -7.56 -24.84 -2.69
CA ILE A 182 -8.39 -23.89 -3.42
C ILE A 182 -7.94 -22.49 -2.98
N ARG A 183 -7.68 -21.59 -3.93
CA ARG A 183 -7.39 -20.19 -3.63
C ARG A 183 -8.66 -19.50 -3.17
N GLU A 184 -8.58 -18.80 -2.05
CA GLU A 184 -9.66 -18.01 -1.48
C GLU A 184 -9.24 -16.54 -1.39
N ILE A 185 -10.22 -15.66 -1.19
CA ILE A 185 -9.96 -14.27 -0.83
C ILE A 185 -9.45 -14.22 0.62
N ILE A 186 -8.16 -13.97 0.78
CA ILE A 186 -7.52 -13.78 2.08
C ILE A 186 -7.63 -12.31 2.47
N LYS A 187 -8.20 -12.03 3.64
CA LYS A 187 -8.28 -10.68 4.22
C LYS A 187 -7.12 -10.49 5.19
N ILE A 188 -6.17 -9.60 4.88
CA ILE A 188 -5.16 -9.17 5.85
C ILE A 188 -5.61 -7.85 6.48
N PRO A 189 -5.79 -7.79 7.82
CA PRO A 189 -6.09 -6.54 8.51
C PRO A 189 -4.91 -5.57 8.39
N SER A 190 -5.23 -4.31 8.12
CA SER A 190 -4.20 -3.27 7.91
C SER A 190 -3.65 -2.65 9.19
N ILE A 191 -4.36 -2.82 10.31
CA ILE A 191 -3.97 -2.33 11.63
C ILE A 191 -3.63 -3.52 12.52
N LYS A 192 -2.41 -3.52 13.05
CA LYS A 192 -1.98 -4.36 14.19
C LYS A 192 -1.77 -3.47 15.40
N PHE A 193 -2.10 -3.92 16.61
CA PHE A 193 -1.94 -3.08 17.80
C PHE A 193 -1.68 -3.84 19.11
N TRP A 194 -0.98 -3.18 20.02
CA TRP A 194 -0.48 -3.72 21.29
C TRP A 194 -0.45 -2.65 22.39
N VAL A 195 -0.27 -3.08 23.64
CA VAL A 195 0.09 -2.20 24.77
C VAL A 195 1.56 -2.43 25.17
N ILE A 196 2.31 -1.35 25.34
CA ILE A 196 3.71 -1.33 25.79
C ILE A 196 3.78 -0.68 27.18
N LYS A 197 4.58 -1.23 28.10
CA LYS A 197 4.72 -0.65 29.45
C LYS A 197 5.44 0.72 29.41
N PRO A 198 5.01 1.73 30.21
CA PRO A 198 4.09 1.63 31.34
C PRO A 198 2.61 1.56 30.96
N ASN A 199 2.14 2.31 29.96
CA ASN A 199 0.77 2.25 29.43
C ASN A 199 0.68 2.97 28.05
N ILE A 200 1.48 2.55 27.08
CA ILE A 200 1.58 3.18 25.75
C ILE A 200 0.87 2.31 24.72
N GLY A 201 -0.10 2.88 23.99
CA GLY A 201 -0.75 2.19 22.86
C GLY A 201 0.15 2.22 21.64
N TYR A 202 0.45 1.06 21.06
CA TYR A 202 1.28 0.91 19.87
C TYR A 202 0.43 0.41 18.72
N ILE A 203 0.34 1.19 17.65
CA ILE A 203 -0.52 0.93 16.48
C ILE A 203 0.38 0.90 15.25
N ARG A 204 0.45 -0.24 14.55
CA ARG A 204 1.14 -0.37 13.27
C ARG A 204 0.13 -0.44 12.14
N LEU A 205 0.17 0.54 11.25
CA LEU A 205 -0.63 0.58 10.02
C LEU A 205 0.27 0.12 8.87
N THR A 206 -0.01 -1.06 8.30
CA THR A 206 0.85 -1.70 7.29
C THR A 206 0.62 -1.16 5.88
N GLN A 207 -0.64 -0.85 5.52
CA GLN A 207 -1.04 -0.32 4.22
C GLN A 207 -2.38 0.43 4.35
N PHE A 208 -2.62 1.44 3.52
CA PHE A 208 -3.89 2.18 3.48
C PHE A 208 -4.88 1.52 2.51
N ILE A 209 -5.76 0.68 3.04
CA ILE A 209 -6.82 -0.03 2.30
C ILE A 209 -8.21 0.48 2.71
N GLN A 210 -9.27 -0.01 2.07
CA GLN A 210 -10.64 0.43 2.32
C GLN A 210 -11.10 0.31 3.80
N THR A 211 -10.62 -0.70 4.54
CA THR A 211 -11.02 -0.92 5.95
C THR A 211 -10.20 -0.13 6.98
N SER A 212 -9.05 0.46 6.61
CA SER A 212 -8.05 0.93 7.58
C SER A 212 -8.56 1.94 8.61
N ALA A 213 -9.53 2.79 8.24
CA ALA A 213 -10.11 3.77 9.15
C ALA A 213 -11.09 3.16 10.17
N GLU A 214 -11.71 2.02 9.84
CA GLU A 214 -12.59 1.25 10.73
C GLU A 214 -11.77 0.30 11.62
N ASP A 215 -10.71 -0.29 11.08
CA ASP A 215 -9.77 -1.11 11.85
C ASP A 215 -9.00 -0.27 12.87
N LEU A 216 -8.67 0.98 12.52
CA LEU A 216 -8.07 1.94 13.44
C LEU A 216 -9.05 2.40 14.53
N GLU A 217 -10.34 2.61 14.20
CA GLU A 217 -11.38 2.92 15.19
C GLU A 217 -11.48 1.80 16.23
N LYS A 218 -11.53 0.53 15.80
CA LYS A 218 -11.55 -0.64 16.69
C LYS A 218 -10.33 -0.68 17.61
N ALA A 219 -9.13 -0.41 17.06
CA ALA A 219 -7.88 -0.36 17.82
C ALA A 219 -7.86 0.77 18.85
N LEU A 220 -8.31 1.98 18.48
CA LEU A 220 -8.37 3.12 19.40
C LEU A 220 -9.37 2.88 20.54
N ILE A 221 -10.59 2.40 20.24
CA ILE A 221 -11.59 2.03 21.26
C ILE A 221 -11.06 0.91 22.19
N ALA A 222 -10.25 -0.01 21.68
CA ALA A 222 -9.63 -1.07 22.48
C ALA A 222 -8.55 -0.51 23.42
N LEU A 223 -7.66 0.34 22.92
CA LEU A 223 -6.58 0.98 23.70
C LEU A 223 -7.11 1.98 24.75
N GLU A 224 -8.21 2.69 24.45
CA GLU A 224 -8.90 3.56 25.42
C GLU A 224 -9.42 2.78 26.65
N LYS A 225 -9.88 1.52 26.46
CA LYS A 225 -10.35 0.66 27.56
C LYS A 225 -9.23 0.21 28.49
N GLU A 226 -8.04 -0.05 27.94
CA GLU A 226 -6.81 -0.32 28.71
C GLU A 226 -6.21 0.96 29.35
N LYS A 227 -6.80 2.14 29.08
CA LYS A 227 -6.39 3.44 29.64
C LYS A 227 -4.94 3.79 29.32
N VAL A 228 -4.53 3.60 28.07
CA VAL A 228 -3.20 4.03 27.61
C VAL A 228 -3.04 5.56 27.77
N SER A 229 -1.88 6.00 28.26
CA SER A 229 -1.58 7.41 28.51
C SER A 229 -1.03 8.13 27.26
N SER A 230 -0.59 7.39 26.25
CA SER A 230 0.00 7.90 25.01
C SER A 230 -0.06 6.90 23.86
N ILE A 231 0.17 7.35 22.62
CA ILE A 231 0.12 6.53 21.40
C ILE A 231 1.41 6.64 20.57
N ILE A 232 1.86 5.51 20.04
CA ILE A 232 2.85 5.42 18.95
C ILE A 232 2.15 4.88 17.70
N LEU A 233 2.17 5.65 16.61
CA LEU A 233 1.67 5.24 15.29
C LEU A 233 2.86 4.86 14.40
N ASP A 234 3.01 3.60 14.04
CA ASP A 234 4.06 3.10 13.15
C ASP A 234 3.59 3.06 11.69
N LEU A 235 4.24 3.89 10.85
CA LEU A 235 4.08 3.96 9.40
C LEU A 235 5.36 3.49 8.66
N ARG A 236 6.33 2.89 9.37
CA ARG A 236 7.59 2.42 8.76
C ARG A 236 7.33 1.25 7.82
N ASN A 237 7.92 1.34 6.64
CA ASN A 237 7.73 0.41 5.52
C ASN A 237 6.27 0.33 5.00
N ASN A 238 5.43 1.33 5.28
CA ASN A 238 4.09 1.44 4.72
C ASN A 238 4.14 2.25 3.40
N PRO A 239 3.93 1.63 2.22
CA PRO A 239 4.03 2.27 0.92
C PRO A 239 2.85 3.22 0.58
N GLY A 240 1.92 3.39 1.53
CA GLY A 240 0.72 4.19 1.40
C GLY A 240 -0.47 3.34 0.93
N GLY A 241 -1.22 3.86 -0.04
CA GLY A 241 -2.45 3.24 -0.54
C GLY A 241 -3.51 4.30 -0.83
N LEU A 242 -4.76 4.03 -0.45
CA LEU A 242 -5.91 4.89 -0.74
C LEU A 242 -5.84 6.25 -0.02
N LEU A 243 -5.97 7.32 -0.80
CA LEU A 243 -6.10 8.71 -0.33
C LEU A 243 -7.27 8.88 0.66
N THR A 244 -8.41 8.26 0.38
CA THR A 244 -9.60 8.33 1.25
C THR A 244 -9.30 7.75 2.63
N ALA A 245 -8.69 6.56 2.69
CA ALA A 245 -8.24 5.97 3.94
C ALA A 245 -7.21 6.86 4.66
N ALA A 246 -6.30 7.53 3.92
CA ALA A 246 -5.35 8.49 4.51
C ALA A 246 -6.05 9.68 5.19
N VAL A 247 -7.09 10.23 4.55
CA VAL A 247 -7.89 11.34 5.10
C VAL A 247 -8.67 10.92 6.34
N GLU A 248 -9.35 9.77 6.31
CA GLU A 248 -10.12 9.29 7.47
C GLU A 248 -9.22 8.85 8.64
N VAL A 249 -8.04 8.26 8.36
CA VAL A 249 -7.01 7.99 9.39
C VAL A 249 -6.48 9.29 10.00
N GLY A 250 -6.19 10.30 9.18
CA GLY A 250 -5.76 11.62 9.66
C GLY A 250 -6.77 12.27 10.60
N ARG A 251 -8.07 12.13 10.32
CA ARG A 251 -9.19 12.61 11.18
C ARG A 251 -9.32 11.89 12.52
N LYS A 252 -8.73 10.71 12.72
CA LYS A 252 -8.67 10.05 14.05
C LYS A 252 -7.72 10.77 15.00
N PHE A 253 -6.67 11.40 14.47
CA PHE A 253 -5.64 12.08 15.26
C PHE A 253 -5.82 13.60 15.31
N ILE A 254 -6.29 14.22 14.22
CA ILE A 254 -6.35 15.68 14.07
C ILE A 254 -7.77 16.19 14.38
N PRO A 255 -7.99 16.97 15.47
CA PRO A 255 -9.34 17.37 15.90
C PRO A 255 -9.95 18.50 15.08
N LYS A 256 -9.12 19.38 14.51
CA LYS A 256 -9.52 20.43 13.57
C LYS A 256 -8.29 20.93 12.82
N GLY A 257 -8.39 21.02 11.50
CA GLY A 257 -7.30 21.46 10.64
C GLY A 257 -7.23 20.67 9.33
N ASP A 258 -6.41 21.11 8.40
CA ASP A 258 -6.26 20.46 7.10
C ASP A 258 -5.43 19.18 7.22
N ILE A 259 -5.76 18.17 6.43
CA ILE A 259 -5.00 16.92 6.30
C ILE A 259 -4.09 17.00 5.07
N VAL A 260 -4.66 17.31 3.90
CA VAL A 260 -3.94 17.38 2.63
C VAL A 260 -4.64 18.32 1.66
N SER A 261 -3.83 19.03 0.88
CA SER A 261 -4.27 19.74 -0.31
C SER A 261 -3.83 18.99 -1.57
N ILE A 262 -4.71 18.89 -2.56
CA ILE A 262 -4.42 18.39 -3.90
C ILE A 262 -4.44 19.56 -4.87
N LYS A 263 -3.51 19.61 -5.82
CA LYS A 263 -3.54 20.55 -6.95
C LYS A 263 -3.36 19.81 -8.28
N SER A 264 -4.34 19.96 -9.18
CA SER A 264 -4.37 19.40 -10.53
C SER A 264 -3.72 20.31 -11.58
N ARG A 265 -3.58 19.81 -12.81
CA ARG A 265 -2.91 20.50 -13.94
C ARG A 265 -3.59 21.80 -14.38
N ASP A 266 -4.92 21.84 -14.34
CA ASP A 266 -5.77 23.02 -14.57
C ASP A 266 -5.58 24.12 -13.50
N GLY A 267 -5.02 23.76 -12.34
CA GLY A 267 -4.82 24.64 -11.21
C GLY A 267 -5.93 24.60 -10.16
N GLU A 268 -6.96 23.77 -10.33
CA GLU A 268 -7.94 23.51 -9.26
C GLU A 268 -7.24 22.99 -8.01
N LYS A 269 -7.80 23.36 -6.84
CA LYS A 269 -7.27 22.96 -5.54
C LYS A 269 -8.39 22.40 -4.67
N SER A 270 -8.27 21.14 -4.29
CA SER A 270 -9.14 20.50 -3.30
C SER A 270 -8.40 20.37 -1.97
N THR A 271 -9.02 20.77 -0.86
CA THR A 271 -8.47 20.56 0.50
C THR A 271 -9.35 19.59 1.26
N TYR A 272 -8.73 18.61 1.91
CA TYR A 272 -9.38 17.67 2.83
C TYR A 272 -9.00 18.02 4.26
N SER A 273 -9.99 18.24 5.12
CA SER A 273 -9.80 18.70 6.49
C SER A 273 -10.53 17.82 7.51
N SER A 274 -10.13 17.96 8.78
CA SER A 274 -10.89 17.52 9.96
C SER A 274 -11.59 18.72 10.61
N PHE A 275 -12.75 18.46 11.22
CA PHE A 275 -13.63 19.49 11.79
C PHE A 275 -14.06 19.21 13.23
N PHE A 276 -13.84 17.99 13.74
CA PHE A 276 -14.21 17.58 15.09
C PHE A 276 -13.19 16.58 15.66
N GLN A 277 -13.08 16.56 16.99
CA GLN A 277 -12.30 15.57 17.71
C GLN A 277 -13.10 14.25 17.82
N SER A 278 -12.51 13.15 17.35
CA SER A 278 -13.09 11.80 17.44
C SER A 278 -12.66 11.06 18.70
N HIS A 279 -11.38 11.13 19.06
CA HIS A 279 -10.78 10.43 20.21
C HIS A 279 -10.12 11.40 21.21
N PRO A 280 -9.83 10.98 22.47
CA PRO A 280 -9.02 11.77 23.40
C PRO A 280 -7.64 12.15 22.82
N LEU A 281 -7.20 13.39 23.06
CA LEU A 281 -5.93 13.91 22.52
C LEU A 281 -4.73 13.47 23.36
N LEU A 282 -4.45 12.17 23.36
CA LEU A 282 -3.25 11.60 23.99
C LEU A 282 -1.95 12.07 23.28
N PRO A 283 -0.82 12.22 24.00
CA PRO A 283 0.50 12.42 23.40
C PRO A 283 0.80 11.38 22.31
N LEU A 284 1.33 11.85 21.18
CA LEU A 284 1.47 11.06 19.96
C LEU A 284 2.89 11.16 19.39
N VAL A 285 3.50 10.01 19.10
CA VAL A 285 4.69 9.91 18.24
C VAL A 285 4.34 9.10 17.00
N VAL A 286 4.82 9.53 15.83
CA VAL A 286 4.66 8.83 14.55
C VAL A 286 6.02 8.32 14.09
N LEU A 287 6.15 7.01 13.89
CA LEU A 287 7.37 6.41 13.34
C LEU A 287 7.32 6.42 11.81
N ILE A 288 8.34 6.98 11.17
CA ILE A 288 8.52 7.00 9.71
C ILE A 288 9.92 6.53 9.33
N ASN A 289 10.06 6.02 8.10
CA ASN A 289 11.35 5.73 7.49
C ASN A 289 11.31 5.90 5.96
N GLU A 290 12.41 5.55 5.30
CA GLU A 290 12.58 5.62 3.84
C GLU A 290 11.55 4.78 3.06
N GLY A 291 10.89 3.81 3.71
CA GLY A 291 9.79 3.00 3.16
C GLY A 291 8.38 3.56 3.42
N SER A 292 8.24 4.64 4.18
CA SER A 292 6.98 5.37 4.35
C SER A 292 6.70 6.22 3.10
N ALA A 293 5.62 5.94 2.36
CA ALA A 293 5.31 6.64 1.10
C ALA A 293 3.83 7.06 0.95
N SER A 294 3.56 8.05 0.11
CA SER A 294 2.21 8.46 -0.34
C SER A 294 1.24 8.75 0.82
N ALA A 295 0.22 7.92 1.05
CA ALA A 295 -0.74 8.07 2.15
C ALA A 295 -0.07 8.12 3.55
N SER A 296 1.04 7.42 3.74
CA SER A 296 1.84 7.50 4.98
C SER A 296 2.41 8.91 5.19
N GLU A 297 2.84 9.55 4.10
CA GLU A 297 3.44 10.89 4.11
C GLU A 297 2.36 11.97 4.25
N ILE A 298 1.15 11.73 3.73
CA ILE A 298 -0.04 12.55 3.98
C ILE A 298 -0.35 12.57 5.48
N VAL A 299 -0.48 11.41 6.13
CA VAL A 299 -0.80 11.34 7.56
C VAL A 299 0.33 11.92 8.42
N ALA A 300 1.59 11.59 8.12
CA ALA A 300 2.75 12.12 8.83
C ALA A 300 2.85 13.65 8.69
N GLY A 301 2.78 14.17 7.46
CA GLY A 301 2.82 15.62 7.18
C GLY A 301 1.64 16.37 7.82
N ALA A 302 0.44 15.79 7.80
CA ALA A 302 -0.73 16.35 8.49
C ALA A 302 -0.51 16.45 10.00
N ILE A 303 0.00 15.39 10.64
CA ILE A 303 0.25 15.36 12.10
C ILE A 303 1.35 16.36 12.48
N LYS A 304 2.41 16.47 11.67
CA LYS A 304 3.52 17.43 11.86
C LYS A 304 3.03 18.88 11.75
N ASP A 305 2.36 19.22 10.65
CA ASP A 305 1.97 20.62 10.35
C ASP A 305 0.87 21.14 11.29
N ASN A 306 -0.06 20.27 11.72
CA ASN A 306 -1.04 20.59 12.76
C ASN A 306 -0.45 20.52 14.19
N LYS A 307 0.85 20.25 14.35
CA LYS A 307 1.57 20.13 15.64
C LYS A 307 0.93 19.11 16.59
N ARG A 308 0.32 18.05 16.04
CA ARG A 308 -0.48 17.07 16.78
C ARG A 308 0.39 15.99 17.44
N GLY A 309 1.55 15.70 16.89
CA GLY A 309 2.50 14.70 17.40
C GLY A 309 3.89 14.92 16.81
N LEU A 310 4.89 14.24 17.37
CA LEU A 310 6.27 14.28 16.89
C LEU A 310 6.52 13.15 15.89
N LEU A 311 7.20 13.44 14.78
CA LEU A 311 7.68 12.42 13.86
C LEU A 311 9.08 11.97 14.28
N LEU A 312 9.32 10.66 14.28
CA LEU A 312 10.58 10.06 14.71
C LEU A 312 11.01 8.96 13.74
N GLY A 313 12.32 8.82 13.56
CA GLY A 313 12.90 7.77 12.72
C GLY A 313 13.71 8.37 11.59
N ARG A 314 13.31 8.13 10.35
CA ARG A 314 14.05 8.58 9.16
C ARG A 314 13.14 9.25 8.14
N LYS A 315 13.75 10.08 7.29
CA LYS A 315 13.13 10.79 6.16
C LYS A 315 12.28 9.85 5.28
N SER A 316 11.07 10.27 4.92
CA SER A 316 10.16 9.48 4.08
C SER A 316 10.47 9.54 2.58
N PHE A 317 9.83 8.66 1.80
CA PHE A 317 10.18 8.36 0.41
C PHE A 317 10.02 9.51 -0.60
N GLY A 318 9.01 10.37 -0.44
CA GLY A 318 8.73 11.51 -1.32
C GLY A 318 7.78 11.23 -2.49
N LYS A 319 6.77 10.38 -2.33
CA LYS A 319 5.74 10.11 -3.35
C LYS A 319 4.57 11.11 -3.25
N GLY A 320 4.84 12.36 -3.58
CA GLY A 320 3.86 13.46 -3.58
C GLY A 320 2.94 13.58 -4.80
N SER A 321 2.71 12.50 -5.56
CA SER A 321 1.88 12.49 -6.77
C SER A 321 0.59 11.69 -6.62
N VAL A 322 -0.51 12.23 -7.18
CA VAL A 322 -1.82 11.59 -7.23
C VAL A 322 -1.95 10.79 -8.52
N GLN A 323 -2.17 9.48 -8.41
CA GLN A 323 -2.57 8.63 -9.55
C GLN A 323 -4.10 8.59 -9.63
N THR A 324 -4.68 9.06 -10.73
CA THR A 324 -6.06 8.71 -11.09
C THR A 324 -6.04 7.37 -11.81
N VAL A 325 -6.85 6.42 -11.35
CA VAL A 325 -7.08 5.15 -12.05
C VAL A 325 -8.29 5.33 -12.96
N ILE A 326 -8.10 5.12 -14.26
CA ILE A 326 -9.11 5.29 -15.30
C ILE A 326 -9.37 3.91 -15.92
N SER A 327 -10.55 3.35 -15.64
CA SER A 327 -11.02 2.11 -16.26
C SER A 327 -11.26 2.30 -17.76
N LEU A 328 -11.00 1.27 -18.55
CA LEU A 328 -11.12 1.27 -20.01
C LEU A 328 -12.11 0.19 -20.49
N ASN A 329 -12.59 0.32 -21.72
CA ASN A 329 -13.75 -0.43 -22.23
C ASN A 329 -13.52 -1.93 -22.41
N ASP A 330 -12.27 -2.38 -22.49
CA ASP A 330 -11.85 -3.79 -22.55
C ASP A 330 -11.69 -4.42 -21.15
N GLY A 331 -11.96 -3.66 -20.09
CA GLY A 331 -11.74 -4.07 -18.70
C GLY A 331 -10.33 -3.83 -18.19
N SER A 332 -9.43 -3.24 -18.98
CA SER A 332 -8.12 -2.75 -18.51
C SER A 332 -8.25 -1.42 -17.77
N ALA A 333 -7.14 -0.88 -17.26
CA ALA A 333 -7.11 0.48 -16.73
C ALA A 333 -5.75 1.16 -16.95
N MET A 334 -5.77 2.48 -16.95
CA MET A 334 -4.57 3.32 -16.88
C MET A 334 -4.50 3.97 -15.50
N ALA A 335 -3.37 3.83 -14.81
CA ALA A 335 -3.03 4.69 -13.68
C ALA A 335 -2.20 5.85 -14.22
N LEU A 336 -2.68 7.08 -14.07
CA LEU A 336 -2.07 8.30 -14.62
C LEU A 336 -1.81 9.32 -13.51
N THR A 337 -0.62 9.90 -13.45
CA THR A 337 -0.35 11.03 -12.55
C THR A 337 -1.06 12.30 -13.03
N THR A 338 -2.07 12.75 -12.28
CA THR A 338 -2.97 13.87 -12.66
C THR A 338 -2.81 15.11 -11.79
N ALA A 339 -2.32 14.96 -10.57
CA ALA A 339 -2.20 16.03 -9.57
C ALA A 339 -1.04 15.80 -8.60
N LEU A 340 -0.75 16.79 -7.75
CA LEU A 340 0.27 16.72 -6.70
C LEU A 340 -0.33 16.95 -5.31
N TYR A 341 0.25 16.27 -4.31
CA TYR A 341 -0.08 16.44 -2.89
C TYR A 341 0.76 17.56 -2.26
N TYR A 342 0.10 18.32 -1.38
CA TYR A 342 0.69 19.37 -0.57
C TYR A 342 0.26 19.18 0.89
N THR A 343 1.21 19.29 1.82
CA THR A 343 0.91 19.27 3.26
C THR A 343 0.10 20.52 3.69
N PRO A 344 -0.46 20.56 4.91
CA PRO A 344 -1.19 21.74 5.40
C PRO A 344 -0.39 23.05 5.39
N SER A 345 0.94 23.01 5.59
CA SER A 345 1.83 24.17 5.44
C SER A 345 2.13 24.57 3.98
N GLY A 346 1.58 23.84 3.00
CA GLY A 346 1.75 24.11 1.57
C GLY A 346 3.01 23.49 0.94
N VAL A 347 3.69 22.56 1.63
CA VAL A 347 4.90 21.91 1.10
C VAL A 347 4.52 20.80 0.11
N ASN A 348 5.01 20.90 -1.12
CA ASN A 348 5.02 19.78 -2.07
C ASN A 348 6.11 18.79 -1.67
N ILE A 349 5.72 17.55 -1.36
CA ILE A 349 6.59 16.46 -0.88
C ILE A 349 7.20 15.62 -2.01
N HIS A 350 6.77 15.81 -3.27
CA HIS A 350 7.20 15.01 -4.41
C HIS A 350 8.72 15.14 -4.64
N LYS A 351 9.43 14.00 -4.66
CA LYS A 351 10.90 13.88 -4.70
C LYS A 351 11.62 14.60 -3.53
N LYS A 352 10.91 14.87 -2.42
CA LYS A 352 11.45 15.51 -1.20
C LYS A 352 11.22 14.73 0.09
N GLY A 353 10.07 14.09 0.23
CA GLY A 353 9.66 13.42 1.48
C GLY A 353 9.28 14.38 2.61
N ILE A 354 9.02 13.79 3.77
CA ILE A 354 8.81 14.42 5.07
C ILE A 354 10.05 14.13 5.92
N GLU A 355 10.64 15.17 6.52
CA GLU A 355 11.67 14.99 7.54
C GLU A 355 11.04 14.66 8.91
N PRO A 356 11.64 13.76 9.72
CA PRO A 356 11.24 13.59 11.11
C PRO A 356 11.53 14.86 11.93
N ASP A 357 10.96 14.95 13.13
CA ASP A 357 11.35 15.94 14.15
C ASP A 357 12.53 15.44 14.99
N ILE A 358 12.67 14.11 15.12
CA ILE A 358 13.78 13.44 15.79
C ILE A 358 14.33 12.36 14.83
N ASP A 359 15.46 12.62 14.20
CA ASP A 359 16.15 11.62 13.37
C ASP A 359 16.82 10.55 14.25
N VAL A 360 16.60 9.28 13.89
CA VAL A 360 17.11 8.09 14.58
C VAL A 360 17.34 6.98 13.54
N GLU A 361 18.59 6.62 13.29
CA GLU A 361 18.94 5.45 12.46
C GLU A 361 18.65 4.15 13.21
N LEU A 362 18.20 3.12 12.48
CA LEU A 362 18.16 1.74 12.97
C LEU A 362 19.55 1.12 12.85
N PRO A 363 20.00 0.29 13.79
CA PRO A 363 21.24 -0.45 13.62
C PRO A 363 21.16 -1.31 12.36
N LYS A 364 22.23 -1.31 11.56
CA LYS A 364 22.41 -2.25 10.46
C LYS A 364 22.81 -3.59 11.05
N ILE A 365 22.08 -4.64 10.70
CA ILE A 365 22.30 -6.00 11.19
C ILE A 365 22.44 -6.96 10.01
N SER A 366 23.21 -8.01 10.20
CA SER A 366 23.28 -9.15 9.28
C SER A 366 21.98 -9.97 9.31
N ASP A 367 21.73 -10.77 8.27
CA ASP A 367 20.60 -11.71 8.27
C ASP A 367 20.71 -12.77 9.39
N THR A 368 21.93 -13.12 9.81
CA THR A 368 22.17 -14.01 10.96
C THR A 368 21.76 -13.36 12.28
N GLU A 369 22.19 -12.12 12.54
CA GLU A 369 21.72 -11.36 13.71
C GLU A 369 20.21 -11.16 13.65
N ARG A 370 19.63 -10.92 12.46
CA ARG A 370 18.18 -10.77 12.28
C ARG A 370 17.41 -12.04 12.61
N GLU A 371 17.90 -13.21 12.21
CA GLU A 371 17.35 -14.50 12.63
C GLU A 371 17.48 -14.72 14.14
N GLU A 372 18.61 -14.36 14.76
CA GLU A 372 18.82 -14.49 16.20
C GLU A 372 17.91 -13.57 17.02
N ILE A 373 17.74 -12.31 16.61
CA ILE A 373 16.85 -11.35 17.26
C ILE A 373 15.39 -11.79 17.10
N ALA A 374 14.98 -12.29 15.93
CA ALA A 374 13.63 -12.83 15.73
C ALA A 374 13.34 -14.00 16.69
N LYS A 375 14.27 -14.97 16.79
CA LYS A 375 14.18 -16.09 17.76
C LYS A 375 14.16 -15.60 19.20
N ALA A 376 14.92 -14.55 19.52
CA ALA A 376 14.94 -13.96 20.86
C ALA A 376 13.61 -13.28 21.22
N ILE A 377 12.96 -12.59 20.27
CA ILE A 377 11.62 -12.00 20.45
C ILE A 377 10.58 -13.12 20.67
N GLU A 378 10.59 -14.17 19.84
CA GLU A 378 9.70 -15.33 20.01
C GLU A 378 9.92 -16.03 21.37
N ALA A 379 11.17 -16.13 21.83
CA ALA A 379 11.52 -16.72 23.12
C ALA A 379 11.08 -15.84 24.31
N GLU A 380 11.36 -14.53 24.29
CA GLU A 380 10.90 -13.60 25.32
C GLU A 380 9.36 -13.56 25.40
N GLU A 381 8.66 -13.56 24.26
CA GLU A 381 7.20 -13.66 24.25
C GLU A 381 6.68 -14.99 24.79
N LYS A 382 7.29 -16.12 24.42
CA LYS A 382 6.91 -17.45 24.93
C LYS A 382 7.13 -17.52 26.44
N GLN A 383 8.22 -16.96 26.94
CA GLN A 383 8.50 -16.84 28.37
C GLN A 383 7.51 -15.91 29.08
N GLN A 384 7.12 -14.79 28.46
CA GLN A 384 6.09 -13.91 29.03
C GLN A 384 4.71 -14.56 29.05
N LYS A 385 4.32 -15.27 27.98
CA LYS A 385 3.07 -16.04 27.89
C LYS A 385 3.00 -17.15 28.96
N LEU A 386 4.13 -17.76 29.32
CA LEU A 386 4.26 -18.66 30.47
C LEU A 386 4.14 -17.90 31.82
N SER A 387 4.84 -16.78 31.98
CA SER A 387 4.79 -15.99 33.24
C SER A 387 3.43 -15.33 33.52
N ALA A 388 2.64 -15.03 32.48
CA ALA A 388 1.27 -14.53 32.62
C ALA A 388 0.31 -15.60 33.18
N GLN A 389 0.72 -16.88 33.22
CA GLN A 389 -0.02 -17.99 33.82
C GLN A 389 0.61 -18.49 35.13
N ALA A 390 1.81 -18.01 35.52
CA ALA A 390 2.53 -18.50 36.70
C ALA A 390 3.43 -17.44 37.33
N THR A 391 3.30 -17.23 38.65
CA THR A 391 4.12 -16.28 39.44
C THR A 391 4.28 -16.82 40.87
N PRO A 392 5.48 -16.81 41.50
CA PRO A 392 6.83 -16.79 40.92
C PRO A 392 7.82 -17.81 41.53
N THR A 393 8.86 -18.18 40.77
CA THR A 393 10.19 -18.49 41.31
C THR A 393 11.27 -18.07 40.29
N ALA A 394 12.51 -17.86 40.73
CA ALA A 394 13.59 -17.25 39.93
C ALA A 394 14.77 -18.19 39.72
N GLU A 395 15.61 -17.93 38.69
CA GLU A 395 17.09 -17.87 38.80
C GLU A 395 17.74 -17.27 37.52
N LEU A 396 19.07 -17.32 37.39
CA LEU A 396 19.89 -16.34 36.64
C LEU A 396 20.97 -16.91 35.69
N ALA A 397 21.41 -16.05 34.74
CA ALA A 397 22.75 -15.89 34.16
C ALA A 397 23.28 -16.71 32.93
N SER A 398 23.84 -15.96 31.95
CA SER A 398 25.02 -16.21 31.05
C SER A 398 25.14 -17.47 30.16
N GLY A 399 25.74 -17.43 28.95
CA GLY A 399 26.24 -16.31 28.11
C GLY A 399 27.38 -16.68 27.12
N THR A 400 27.69 -15.79 26.15
CA THR A 400 28.90 -15.72 25.26
C THR A 400 28.87 -16.43 23.88
N LEU A 401 29.63 -15.89 22.91
CA LEU A 401 29.72 -16.19 21.45
C LEU A 401 30.96 -17.04 21.07
N PRO A 402 31.13 -17.42 19.78
CA PRO A 402 32.13 -16.74 18.94
C PRO A 402 31.74 -16.49 17.46
N ALA A 403 32.58 -15.74 16.73
CA ALA A 403 32.44 -15.35 15.30
C ALA A 403 32.68 -16.53 14.30
N SER A 404 32.49 -16.43 12.98
CA SER A 404 32.59 -15.31 12.01
C SER A 404 31.82 -15.69 10.68
N SER A 405 31.77 -14.98 9.55
CA SER A 405 32.65 -13.95 8.94
C SER A 405 31.94 -13.05 7.88
N THR A 406 32.61 -12.66 6.79
CA THR A 406 32.24 -11.60 5.82
C THR A 406 31.72 -12.09 4.47
N GLU A 407 30.70 -11.42 3.90
CA GLU A 407 30.88 -10.56 2.71
C GLU A 407 29.67 -9.62 2.49
N ALA A 408 29.81 -8.63 1.59
CA ALA A 408 28.94 -7.45 1.55
C ALA A 408 27.65 -7.64 0.73
N ILE A 409 26.57 -8.09 1.40
CA ILE A 409 25.19 -7.92 0.96
C ILE A 409 24.60 -6.68 1.65
N ALA A 410 23.63 -6.00 1.03
CA ALA A 410 23.00 -4.81 1.61
C ALA A 410 22.25 -5.16 2.91
N THR A 411 22.88 -4.89 4.06
CA THR A 411 22.40 -5.26 5.39
C THR A 411 20.97 -4.78 5.67
N PRO A 412 20.04 -5.66 6.09
CA PRO A 412 18.74 -5.25 6.58
C PRO A 412 18.82 -4.22 7.72
N SER A 413 17.81 -3.35 7.80
CA SER A 413 17.59 -2.51 8.98
C SER A 413 17.20 -3.35 10.19
N GLY A 414 17.60 -2.93 11.39
CA GLY A 414 17.21 -3.53 12.68
C GLY A 414 15.71 -3.58 12.98
N PHE A 415 14.84 -3.04 12.12
CA PHE A 415 13.41 -3.28 12.21
C PHE A 415 13.05 -4.74 11.87
N ILE A 416 12.47 -5.39 12.87
CA ILE A 416 11.81 -6.69 12.77
C ILE A 416 10.36 -6.44 13.17
N GLU A 417 9.42 -6.87 12.33
CA GLU A 417 8.00 -6.65 12.59
C GLU A 417 7.53 -7.47 13.82
N PRO A 418 6.77 -6.89 14.76
CA PRO A 418 6.18 -7.65 15.85
C PRO A 418 5.32 -8.83 15.35
N PRO A 419 5.31 -9.98 16.05
CA PRO A 419 4.44 -11.09 15.71
C PRO A 419 2.96 -10.72 15.88
N ASP A 420 2.09 -11.41 15.15
CA ASP A 420 0.76 -10.88 14.85
C ASP A 420 -0.18 -10.78 16.06
N SER A 421 -0.63 -9.55 16.35
CA SER A 421 -1.59 -9.22 17.40
C SER A 421 -2.93 -9.94 17.23
N LEU A 422 -3.36 -10.21 15.99
CA LEU A 422 -4.78 -10.48 15.69
C LEU A 422 -5.22 -11.93 15.81
N SER A 423 -4.28 -12.86 15.97
CA SER A 423 -4.55 -14.30 16.14
C SER A 423 -5.41 -14.69 17.36
N LYS A 424 -5.76 -13.76 18.27
CA LYS A 424 -6.38 -14.09 19.56
C LYS A 424 -7.53 -13.20 20.04
N GLY A 425 -8.03 -12.27 19.21
CA GLY A 425 -9.19 -11.43 19.56
C GLY A 425 -9.08 -10.64 20.87
N SER A 426 -7.85 -10.41 21.34
CA SER A 426 -7.52 -9.87 22.66
C SER A 426 -6.25 -9.03 22.57
N ILE A 427 -6.14 -8.02 23.42
CA ILE A 427 -5.06 -7.02 23.36
C ILE A 427 -3.75 -7.68 23.82
N GLN A 428 -2.74 -7.69 22.94
CA GLN A 428 -1.44 -8.27 23.26
C GLN A 428 -0.51 -7.22 23.88
N TYR A 429 0.24 -7.63 24.90
CA TYR A 429 1.31 -6.83 25.49
C TYR A 429 2.60 -7.06 24.70
N TYR A 430 3.23 -5.99 24.21
CA TYR A 430 4.44 -6.09 23.38
C TYR A 430 5.71 -5.76 24.17
N VAL A 431 6.72 -6.60 23.99
CA VAL A 431 8.09 -6.36 24.48
C VAL A 431 8.82 -5.54 23.43
N ILE A 432 9.33 -4.37 23.81
CA ILE A 432 10.09 -3.52 22.88
C ILE A 432 11.33 -4.29 22.41
N ASN A 433 11.40 -4.59 21.11
CA ASN A 433 12.59 -5.13 20.48
C ASN A 433 13.80 -4.25 20.82
N ARG A 434 14.78 -4.82 21.54
CA ARG A 434 15.98 -4.11 22.03
C ARG A 434 16.87 -3.56 20.91
N TYR A 435 16.64 -3.96 19.67
CA TYR A 435 17.34 -3.52 18.47
C TYR A 435 16.52 -2.52 17.63
N ASP A 436 15.24 -2.31 17.94
CA ASP A 436 14.44 -1.21 17.38
C ASP A 436 14.72 0.08 18.19
N THR A 437 15.82 0.76 17.83
CA THR A 437 16.26 2.02 18.44
C THR A 437 15.21 3.14 18.29
N GLN A 438 14.43 3.12 17.22
CA GLN A 438 13.40 4.12 16.94
C GLN A 438 12.21 3.95 17.89
N LEU A 439 11.70 2.73 18.06
CA LEU A 439 10.60 2.44 18.98
C LEU A 439 11.00 2.69 20.44
N GLN A 440 12.23 2.30 20.83
CA GLN A 440 12.78 2.64 22.14
C GLN A 440 12.81 4.16 22.36
N ARG A 441 13.33 4.93 21.40
CA ARG A 441 13.44 6.38 21.52
C ARG A 441 12.07 7.07 21.57
N ALA A 442 11.08 6.57 20.82
CA ALA A 442 9.69 7.06 20.89
C ALA A 442 9.05 6.78 22.26
N VAL A 443 9.25 5.59 22.81
CA VAL A 443 8.80 5.23 24.16
C VAL A 443 9.44 6.13 25.22
N ASP A 444 10.73 6.45 25.11
CA ASP A 444 11.42 7.33 26.07
C ASP A 444 10.96 8.80 25.96
N VAL A 445 10.69 9.29 24.75
CA VAL A 445 10.06 10.60 24.53
C VAL A 445 8.69 10.68 25.22
N LEU A 446 7.86 9.65 25.08
CA LEU A 446 6.53 9.59 25.70
C LEU A 446 6.60 9.48 27.24
N LYS A 447 7.46 8.60 27.79
CA LYS A 447 7.73 8.54 29.24
C LYS A 447 8.20 9.88 29.81
N SER A 448 9.10 10.57 29.10
CA SER A 448 9.57 11.89 29.55
C SER A 448 8.44 12.93 29.53
N THR A 449 7.54 12.86 28.55
CA THR A 449 6.36 13.73 28.44
C THR A 449 5.41 13.51 29.63
N GLU A 450 5.17 12.26 30.02
CA GLU A 450 4.38 11.89 31.20
C GLU A 450 4.98 12.49 32.49
N ILE A 451 6.28 12.28 32.73
CA ILE A 451 7.02 12.83 33.90
C ILE A 451 6.94 14.36 33.94
N PHE A 452 7.27 15.05 32.84
CA PHE A 452 7.27 16.51 32.82
C PHE A 452 5.87 17.14 32.78
N SER A 453 4.83 16.40 32.35
CA SER A 453 3.45 16.87 32.42
C SER A 453 2.96 17.02 33.87
N GLY A 454 3.41 16.13 34.77
CA GLY A 454 3.13 16.18 36.20
C GLY A 454 3.96 17.22 36.98
N LEU A 455 4.95 17.86 36.34
CA LEU A 455 5.79 18.90 36.94
C LEU A 455 5.29 20.33 36.68
N LYS A 456 4.06 20.48 36.16
CA LYS A 456 3.37 21.78 36.11
C LYS A 456 2.91 22.21 37.51
N GLN A 457 3.69 23.10 38.11
CA GLN A 457 3.25 24.01 39.17
C GLN A 457 2.62 25.27 38.57
#